data_AF-A0A564YJ64-F1
#
_entry.id   AF-A0A564YJ64-F1
#
_cell.length_a   1.000
_cell.length_b   1.000
_cell.length_c   1.000
_cell.angle_alpha   90.00
_cell.angle_beta   90.00
_cell.angle_gamma   90.00
#
_symmetry.space_group_name_H-M   'P 1'
#
loop_
_entity.id
_entity.type
_entity.pdbx_description
1 polymer ?
#
loop_
_entity_poly.entity_id
_entity_poly.type
_entity_poly.pdbx_seq_one_letter_code
_entity_poly.pdbx_strand_id
1 'polypeptide(L)'
;MFDKSLYESPRNMPKLRYHYRRNSIKGLFFSLSISAVVTAFATYAMYHRKIVTTREFYESYDPDAEWARLRDSGILKTVNKDGTFVNLYD
;
A
#
# COMPACT_ATOMS: atom_id res chain seq x y z
N MET A 1 -32.30 -1.84 -57.68
CA MET A 1 -32.61 -2.45 -56.38
C MET A 1 -31.37 -3.21 -55.96
N PHE A 2 -30.50 -2.63 -55.11
CA PHE A 2 -29.23 -3.25 -54.75
C PHE A 2 -29.48 -4.37 -53.75
N ASP A 3 -29.14 -5.59 -54.14
CA ASP A 3 -29.26 -6.78 -53.31
C ASP A 3 -28.34 -6.64 -52.08
N LYS A 4 -28.97 -6.52 -50.90
CA LYS A 4 -28.28 -6.40 -49.61
C LYS A 4 -27.64 -7.71 -49.17
N SER A 5 -27.93 -8.83 -49.83
CA SER A 5 -27.40 -10.15 -49.51
C SER A 5 -25.88 -10.26 -49.70
N LEU A 6 -25.30 -9.43 -50.57
CA LEU A 6 -23.86 -9.47 -50.87
C LEU A 6 -22.98 -8.93 -49.72
N TYR A 7 -23.57 -8.19 -48.77
CA TYR A 7 -22.87 -7.61 -47.61
C TYR A 7 -23.19 -8.34 -46.29
N GLU A 8 -24.04 -9.37 -46.33
CA GLU A 8 -24.29 -10.21 -45.16
C GLU A 8 -23.16 -11.22 -45.02
N SER A 9 -22.28 -10.96 -44.05
CA SER A 9 -21.24 -11.91 -43.64
C SER A 9 -21.90 -13.26 -43.30
N PRO A 10 -21.43 -14.40 -43.86
CA PRO A 10 -22.01 -15.72 -43.60
C PRO A 10 -22.20 -16.00 -42.11
N ARG A 11 -23.31 -16.65 -41.73
CA ARG A 11 -23.66 -16.96 -40.33
C ARG A 11 -22.53 -17.64 -39.53
N ASN A 12 -21.63 -18.35 -40.21
CA ASN A 12 -20.51 -19.09 -39.65
C ASN A 12 -19.12 -18.50 -39.99
N MET A 13 -19.03 -17.23 -40.39
CA MET A 13 -17.71 -16.60 -40.60
C MET A 13 -17.07 -16.31 -39.24
N PRO A 14 -15.88 -16.86 -38.91
CA PRO A 14 -15.20 -16.53 -37.66
C PRO A 14 -14.97 -15.02 -37.61
N LYS A 15 -15.30 -14.40 -36.47
CA LYS A 15 -15.26 -12.93 -36.27
C LYS A 15 -13.80 -12.42 -36.24
N LEU A 16 -13.05 -12.56 -37.33
CA LEU A 16 -11.67 -12.10 -37.46
C LEU A 16 -11.57 -10.57 -37.35
N ARG A 17 -12.61 -9.84 -37.78
CA ARG A 17 -12.61 -8.36 -37.83
C ARG A 17 -12.40 -7.69 -36.47
N TYR A 18 -12.68 -8.38 -35.36
CA TYR A 18 -12.55 -7.84 -34.00
C TYR A 18 -11.84 -8.76 -33.02
N HIS A 19 -11.18 -9.82 -33.52
CA HIS A 19 -10.54 -10.82 -32.65
C HIS A 19 -9.47 -10.20 -31.76
N TYR A 20 -8.63 -9.34 -32.34
CA TYR A 20 -7.61 -8.59 -31.61
C TYR A 20 -8.24 -7.65 -30.57
N ARG A 21 -9.21 -6.82 -30.97
CA ARG A 21 -9.89 -5.87 -30.06
C ARG A 21 -10.54 -6.59 -28.87
N ARG A 22 -11.22 -7.72 -29.10
CA ARG A 22 -11.90 -8.48 -28.04
C ARG A 22 -10.91 -9.12 -27.08
N ASN A 23 -9.79 -9.64 -27.59
CA ASN A 23 -8.73 -10.22 -26.75
C ASN A 23 -8.00 -9.15 -25.95
N SER A 24 -7.73 -7.98 -26.54
CA SER A 24 -7.14 -6.84 -25.83
C SER A 24 -8.03 -6.34 -24.69
N ILE A 25 -9.35 -6.25 -24.89
CA ILE A 25 -10.30 -5.86 -23.84
C ILE A 25 -10.28 -6.88 -22.68
N LYS A 26 -10.28 -8.18 -22.98
CA LYS A 26 -10.17 -9.21 -21.95
C LYS A 26 -8.85 -9.12 -21.19
N GLY A 27 -7.73 -8.90 -21.90
CA GLY A 27 -6.42 -8.71 -21.30
C GLY A 27 -6.38 -7.49 -20.38
N LEU A 28 -7.01 -6.39 -20.78
CA LEU A 28 -7.10 -5.17 -19.98
C LEU A 28 -7.92 -5.38 -18.70
N PHE A 29 -9.08 -6.04 -18.77
CA PHE A 29 -9.85 -6.36 -17.57
C PHE A 29 -9.09 -7.28 -16.63
N PHE A 30 -8.38 -8.27 -17.18
CA PHE A 30 -7.57 -9.20 -16.40
C PHE A 30 -6.41 -8.48 -15.69
N SER A 31 -5.65 -7.65 -16.40
CA SER A 31 -4.56 -6.87 -15.80
C SER A 31 -5.07 -5.90 -14.76
N LEU A 32 -6.19 -5.20 -15.02
CA LEU A 32 -6.82 -4.30 -14.06
C LEU A 32 -7.20 -5.03 -12.76
N SER A 33 -7.76 -6.23 -12.89
CA SER A 33 -8.17 -7.05 -11.75
C SER A 33 -6.97 -7.47 -10.91
N ILE A 34 -5.90 -7.95 -11.56
CA ILE A 34 -4.66 -8.33 -10.87
C ILE A 34 -4.02 -7.11 -10.20
N SER A 35 -3.91 -5.99 -10.91
CA SER A 35 -3.34 -4.76 -10.36
C SER A 35 -4.12 -4.29 -9.14
N ALA A 36 -5.46 -4.30 -9.19
CA ALA A 36 -6.29 -3.93 -8.06
C ALA A 36 -6.02 -4.82 -6.83
N VAL A 37 -5.94 -6.15 -7.02
CA VAL A 37 -5.67 -7.10 -5.94
C VAL A 37 -4.27 -6.88 -5.35
N VAL A 38 -3.25 -6.73 -6.18
CA VAL A 38 -1.87 -6.50 -5.73
C VAL A 38 -1.75 -5.17 -4.99
N THR A 39 -2.35 -4.11 -5.52
CA THR A 39 -2.37 -2.80 -4.87
C THR A 39 -3.08 -2.86 -3.53
N ALA A 40 -4.25 -3.51 -3.44
CA ALA A 40 -4.99 -3.67 -2.20
C ALA A 40 -4.17 -4.43 -1.14
N PHE A 41 -3.51 -5.52 -1.53
CA PHE A 41 -2.66 -6.27 -0.62
C PHE A 41 -1.47 -5.46 -0.11
N ALA A 42 -0.76 -4.77 -1.03
CA ALA A 42 0.40 -3.96 -0.68
C ALA A 42 0.02 -2.79 0.24
N THR A 43 -1.08 -2.09 -0.06
CA THR A 43 -1.57 -0.99 0.78
C THR A 43 -2.02 -1.49 2.15
N TYR A 44 -2.75 -2.61 2.22
CA TYR A 44 -3.14 -3.21 3.50
C TYR A 44 -1.93 -3.59 4.36
N ALA A 45 -0.93 -4.27 3.76
CA ALA A 45 0.28 -4.66 4.46
C ALA A 45 1.08 -3.44 4.96
N MET A 46 1.22 -2.39 4.14
CA MET A 46 1.88 -1.15 4.55
C MET A 46 1.10 -0.40 5.63
N TYR A 47 -0.22 -0.37 5.53
CA TYR A 47 -1.10 0.27 6.51
C TYR A 47 -0.92 -0.37 7.89
N HIS A 48 -1.00 -1.70 7.97
CA HIS A 48 -0.78 -2.40 9.24
C HIS A 48 0.62 -2.17 9.79
N ARG A 49 1.64 -2.26 8.94
CA ARG A 49 3.03 -2.10 9.39
C ARG A 49 3.39 -0.70 9.86
N LYS A 50 2.80 0.34 9.26
CA LYS A 50 3.16 1.74 9.57
C LYS A 50 2.15 2.43 10.46
N ILE A 51 0.86 2.31 10.17
CA ILE A 51 -0.16 3.09 10.85
C ILE A 51 -0.61 2.37 12.11
N VAL A 52 -0.95 1.08 12.00
CA VAL A 52 -1.44 0.31 13.14
C VAL A 52 -0.36 0.16 14.20
N THR A 53 0.85 -0.26 13.83
CA THR A 53 1.96 -0.41 14.79
C THR A 53 2.31 0.89 15.50
N THR A 54 2.36 2.02 14.78
CA THR A 54 2.63 3.32 15.40
C THR A 54 1.48 3.75 16.30
N ARG A 55 0.24 3.49 15.91
CA ARG A 55 -0.93 3.77 16.75
C ARG A 55 -0.91 2.95 18.03
N GLU A 56 -0.68 1.64 17.95
CA GLU A 56 -0.57 0.75 19.10
C GLU A 56 0.57 1.16 20.04
N PHE A 57 1.71 1.60 19.48
CA PHE A 57 2.78 2.19 20.26
C PHE A 57 2.27 3.39 21.06
N TYR A 58 1.67 4.39 20.42
CA TYR A 58 1.21 5.60 21.12
C TYR A 58 0.01 5.38 22.05
N GLU A 59 -0.85 4.40 21.80
CA GLU A 59 -1.96 4.05 22.71
C GLU A 59 -1.46 3.47 24.05
N SER A 60 -0.33 2.75 24.02
CA SER A 60 0.29 2.15 25.22
C SER A 60 1.50 2.93 25.75
N TYR A 61 1.83 4.05 25.11
CA TYR A 61 3.01 4.83 25.41
C TYR A 61 2.82 5.70 26.65
N ASP A 62 3.61 5.42 27.69
CA ASP A 62 3.72 6.26 28.87
C ASP A 62 5.04 7.06 28.79
N PRO A 63 4.97 8.38 28.54
CA PRO A 63 6.15 9.22 28.39
C PRO A 63 6.95 9.35 29.69
N ASP A 64 6.29 9.33 30.86
CA ASP A 64 6.97 9.49 32.14
C ASP A 64 7.75 8.23 32.50
N ALA A 65 7.17 7.06 32.22
CA ALA A 65 7.85 5.78 32.40
C ALA A 65 9.01 5.60 31.41
N GLU A 66 8.87 6.02 30.14
CA GLU A 66 9.98 5.99 29.20
C GLU A 66 11.09 6.96 29.61
N TRP A 67 10.74 8.17 30.03
CA TRP A 67 11.71 9.14 30.53
C TRP A 67 12.51 8.60 31.72
N ALA A 68 11.85 7.97 32.69
CA ALA A 68 12.52 7.32 33.82
C ALA A 68 13.50 6.24 33.34
N ARG A 69 13.09 5.37 32.41
CA ARG A 69 13.97 4.34 31.83
C ARG A 69 15.17 4.95 31.11
N LEU A 70 14.97 6.00 30.32
CA LEU A 70 16.05 6.68 29.59
C LEU A 70 17.05 7.33 30.55
N ARG A 71 16.56 8.01 31.58
CA ARG A 71 17.39 8.63 32.62
C ARG A 71 18.19 7.58 33.40
N ASP A 72 17.53 6.52 33.84
CA ASP A 72 18.17 5.48 34.66
C ASP A 72 19.19 4.65 33.83
N SER A 73 18.97 4.54 32.51
CA SER A 73 19.90 3.87 31.59
C SER A 73 21.26 4.57 31.43
N GLY A 74 21.35 5.87 31.76
CA GLY A 74 22.58 6.66 31.59
C GLY A 74 22.94 7.02 30.15
N ILE A 75 22.01 6.83 29.19
CA ILE A 75 22.19 7.28 27.79
C ILE A 75 22.13 8.80 27.66
N LEU A 76 21.42 9.48 28.57
CA LEU A 76 21.24 10.92 28.54
C LEU A 76 22.54 11.63 28.99
N LYS A 77 23.16 12.37 28.08
CA LYS A 77 24.34 13.20 28.39
C LYS A 77 23.98 14.47 29.16
N THR A 78 22.77 14.97 28.94
CA THR A 78 22.29 16.26 29.46
C THR A 78 21.67 16.16 30.86
N VAL A 79 21.31 14.95 31.30
CA VAL A 79 20.56 14.75 32.55
C VAL A 79 21.12 13.54 33.29
N ASN A 80 21.45 13.72 34.56
CA ASN A 80 21.94 12.65 35.44
C ASN A 80 20.79 11.73 35.90
N LYS A 81 21.15 10.58 36.50
CA LYS A 81 20.20 9.62 37.08
C LYS A 81 19.24 10.24 38.11
N ASP A 82 19.65 11.32 38.75
CA ASP A 82 18.86 12.05 39.74
C ASP A 82 17.89 13.08 39.10
N GLY A 83 17.88 13.20 37.78
CA GLY A 83 17.01 14.13 37.04
C GLY A 83 17.55 15.56 36.97
N THR A 84 18.77 15.80 37.45
CA THR A 84 19.44 17.09 37.39
C THR A 84 20.19 17.27 36.08
N PHE A 85 20.20 18.48 35.54
CA PHE A 85 20.95 18.80 34.32
C PHE A 85 22.46 18.73 34.58
N VAL A 86 23.17 18.07 33.68
CA VAL A 86 24.62 18.00 33.68
C VAL A 86 25.16 19.17 32.87
N ASN A 87 26.11 19.91 33.44
CA ASN A 87 26.82 20.92 32.68
C ASN A 87 27.76 20.23 31.69
N LEU A 88 27.53 20.44 30.39
CA LEU A 88 28.29 19.80 29.31
C LEU A 88 29.61 20.51 28.97
N TYR A 89 29.90 21.61 29.65
CA TYR A 89 31.03 22.50 29.37
C TYR A 89 32.14 22.43 30.42
N ASP A 90 32.00 21.58 31.44
CA ASP A 90 33.08 21.25 32.40
C ASP A 90 34.03 20.17 31.84
#